data_AF-A0A1V4UZ64-F1
#
_entry.id   AF-A0A1V4UZ64-F1
#
_cell.length_a   1.000
_cell.length_b   1.000
_cell.length_c   1.000
_cell.angle_alpha   90.00
_cell.angle_beta   90.00
_cell.angle_gamma   90.00
#
_symmetry.space_group_name_H-M   'P 1'
#
loop_
_entity.id
_entity.type
_entity.pdbx_description
1 polymer ?
#
loop_
_entity_poly.entity_id
_entity_poly.type
_entity_poly.pdbx_seq_one_letter_code
_entity_poly.pdbx_strand_id
1 'polypeptide(L)'
;MPYYIQMIAKSLNTVMDLMIVNILDQPYCGIDNRSRVSMFEDLLELYKAKAAATERNLKEQQSMIALVLAVDNLSEMISSKQRDVELLGRLIDQVDRLSKEVSDMKSQLKARQGRLPVQASATASREGRALDNHAWSLIGLMKERPGKYATSELVDMLGLNKTTVISVMKRAAELDVRHIKLTHGKRKKLTLSYTPDEEQSSSADSGSEISEQDRMKLELMAMT
;
A
#
# COMPACT_ATOMS: atom_id res chain seq x y z
N MET A 1 -44.04 -25.23 4.13
CA MET A 1 -45.05 -24.19 4.45
C MET A 1 -46.22 -24.01 3.45
N PRO A 2 -46.31 -24.60 2.24
CA PRO A 2 -47.47 -24.33 1.36
C PRO A 2 -48.71 -25.21 1.63
N TYR A 3 -48.55 -26.37 2.26
CA TYR A 3 -49.64 -27.34 2.48
C TYR A 3 -50.71 -26.85 3.48
N TYR A 4 -50.30 -26.15 4.54
CA TYR A 4 -51.21 -25.74 5.62
C TYR A 4 -52.17 -24.63 5.15
N ILE A 5 -51.67 -23.69 4.33
CA ILE A 5 -52.46 -22.61 3.73
C ILE A 5 -53.47 -23.18 2.73
N GLN A 6 -53.07 -24.17 1.93
CA GLN A 6 -53.95 -24.84 0.98
C GLN A 6 -55.07 -25.63 1.66
N MET A 7 -54.77 -26.27 2.80
CA MET A 7 -55.74 -27.03 3.58
C MET A 7 -56.76 -26.11 4.26
N ILE A 8 -56.31 -24.97 4.81
CA ILE A 8 -57.19 -23.94 5.39
C ILE A 8 -58.10 -23.32 4.32
N ALA A 9 -57.57 -23.01 3.14
CA ALA A 9 -58.36 -22.46 2.03
C ALA A 9 -59.44 -23.44 1.53
N LYS A 10 -59.11 -24.73 1.40
CA LYS A 10 -60.09 -25.77 1.04
C LYS A 10 -61.18 -25.94 2.09
N SER A 11 -60.78 -26.00 3.37
CA SER A 11 -61.70 -26.07 4.50
C SER A 11 -62.69 -24.88 4.53
N LEU A 12 -62.19 -23.67 4.31
CA LEU A 12 -63.01 -22.45 4.28
C LEU A 12 -64.01 -22.44 3.11
N ASN A 13 -63.61 -22.88 1.92
CA ASN A 13 -64.54 -23.00 0.80
C ASN A 13 -65.66 -24.00 1.11
N THR A 14 -65.33 -25.14 1.71
CA THR A 14 -66.35 -26.14 2.09
C THR A 14 -67.31 -25.59 3.14
N VAL A 15 -66.83 -24.82 4.12
CA VAL A 15 -67.66 -24.18 5.16
C VAL A 15 -68.55 -23.08 4.56
N MET A 16 -68.02 -22.28 3.63
CA MET A 16 -68.79 -21.26 2.92
C MET A 16 -69.88 -21.89 2.05
N ASP A 17 -69.56 -22.96 1.30
CA ASP A 17 -70.54 -23.68 0.50
C ASP A 17 -71.64 -24.32 1.38
N LEU A 18 -71.26 -24.91 2.52
CA LEU A 18 -72.21 -25.44 3.50
C LEU A 18 -73.09 -24.36 4.14
N MET A 19 -72.55 -23.17 4.41
CA MET A 19 -73.35 -22.04 4.91
C MET A 19 -74.32 -21.52 3.85
N ILE A 20 -73.88 -21.38 2.59
CA ILE A 20 -74.73 -20.92 1.49
C ILE A 20 -75.89 -21.89 1.26
N VAL A 21 -75.62 -23.20 1.27
CA VAL A 21 -76.65 -24.24 1.14
C VAL A 21 -77.62 -24.22 2.33
N ASN A 22 -77.12 -24.11 3.56
CA ASN A 22 -77.98 -24.06 4.75
C ASN A 22 -78.82 -22.77 4.87
N ILE A 23 -78.34 -21.63 4.34
CA ILE A 23 -79.09 -20.36 4.32
C ILE A 23 -80.22 -20.42 3.29
N LEU A 24 -80.06 -21.17 2.20
CA LEU A 24 -81.02 -21.28 1.11
C LEU A 24 -82.10 -22.36 1.33
N ASP A 25 -81.88 -23.34 2.22
CA ASP A 25 -82.74 -24.54 2.33
C ASP A 25 -83.60 -24.63 3.63
N GLN A 26 -83.64 -23.60 4.48
CA GLN A 26 -84.51 -23.61 5.68
C GLN A 26 -85.86 -22.90 5.48
N PRO A 27 -87.01 -23.58 5.69
CA PRO A 27 -88.29 -22.93 5.92
C PRO A 27 -88.44 -22.53 7.41
N TYR A 28 -88.95 -21.31 7.65
CA TYR A 28 -89.30 -20.66 8.93
C TYR A 28 -88.17 -19.97 9.73
N CYS A 29 -88.17 -18.63 9.80
CA CYS A 29 -88.89 -17.84 10.82
C CYS A 29 -88.37 -16.36 10.84
N GLY A 30 -89.23 -15.39 10.51
CA GLY A 30 -89.21 -14.02 11.06
C GLY A 30 -88.07 -13.04 10.74
N ILE A 31 -87.02 -13.40 9.99
CA ILE A 31 -85.96 -12.43 9.62
C ILE A 31 -86.12 -12.05 8.15
N ASP A 32 -86.37 -10.76 7.89
CA ASP A 32 -86.44 -10.21 6.54
C ASP A 32 -85.21 -10.62 5.72
N ASN A 33 -85.42 -11.11 4.50
CA ASN A 33 -84.34 -11.50 3.58
C ASN A 33 -83.30 -10.38 3.41
N ARG A 34 -83.72 -9.13 3.55
CA ARG A 34 -82.87 -7.94 3.53
C ARG A 34 -81.88 -7.89 4.71
N SER A 35 -82.30 -8.26 5.92
CA SER A 35 -81.42 -8.33 7.10
C SER A 35 -80.42 -9.47 7.01
N ARG A 36 -80.77 -10.60 6.38
CA ARG A 36 -79.83 -11.70 6.15
C ARG A 36 -78.74 -11.34 5.15
N VAL A 37 -79.11 -10.69 4.05
CA VAL A 37 -78.14 -10.17 3.06
C VAL A 37 -77.23 -9.12 3.72
N SER A 38 -77.79 -8.20 4.51
CA SER A 38 -77.02 -7.20 5.27
C SER A 38 -76.01 -7.84 6.23
N MET A 39 -76.42 -8.84 7.02
CA MET A 39 -75.49 -9.52 7.94
C MET A 39 -74.37 -10.28 7.21
N PHE A 40 -74.66 -10.83 6.03
CA PHE A 40 -73.67 -11.51 5.22
C PHE A 40 -72.67 -10.53 4.60
N GLU A 41 -73.14 -9.37 4.13
CA GLU A 41 -72.29 -8.27 3.65
C GLU A 41 -71.38 -7.75 4.75
N ASP A 42 -71.90 -7.54 5.97
CA ASP A 42 -71.13 -7.13 7.14
C ASP A 42 -70.05 -8.17 7.50
N LEU A 43 -70.38 -9.47 7.46
CA LEU A 43 -69.42 -10.55 7.71
C LEU A 43 -68.31 -10.58 6.65
N LEU A 44 -68.67 -10.39 5.38
CA LEU A 44 -67.72 -10.34 4.27
C LEU A 44 -66.79 -9.14 4.38
N GLU A 45 -67.31 -7.97 4.76
CA GLU A 45 -66.51 -6.77 4.98
C GLU A 45 -65.54 -6.97 6.15
N LEU A 46 -66.01 -7.56 7.25
CA LEU A 46 -65.18 -7.86 8.42
C LEU A 46 -64.10 -8.90 8.10
N TYR A 47 -64.41 -9.90 7.26
CA TYR A 47 -63.42 -10.86 6.78
C TYR A 47 -62.36 -10.20 5.89
N LYS A 48 -62.76 -9.35 4.93
CA LYS A 48 -61.84 -8.59 4.07
C LYS A 48 -60.92 -7.69 4.90
N ALA A 49 -61.48 -6.98 5.89
CA ALA A 49 -60.71 -6.15 6.80
C ALA A 49 -59.69 -6.97 7.60
N LYS A 50 -60.09 -8.13 8.12
CA LYS A 50 -59.20 -9.03 8.85
C LYS A 50 -58.10 -9.62 7.96
N ALA A 51 -58.43 -10.04 6.74
CA ALA A 51 -57.46 -10.52 5.77
C ALA A 51 -56.41 -9.45 5.43
N ALA A 52 -56.85 -8.22 5.18
CA ALA A 52 -55.96 -7.08 4.93
C ALA A 52 -55.07 -6.76 6.14
N ALA A 53 -55.61 -6.84 7.36
CA ALA A 53 -54.82 -6.66 8.58
C ALA A 53 -53.76 -7.76 8.75
N THR A 54 -54.10 -9.02 8.46
CA THR A 54 -53.13 -10.13 8.53
C THR A 54 -52.03 -10.01 7.49
N GLU A 55 -52.33 -9.54 6.28
CA GLU A 55 -51.32 -9.32 5.24
C GLU A 55 -50.36 -8.19 5.63
N ARG A 56 -50.88 -7.11 6.22
CA ARG A 56 -50.03 -6.02 6.75
C ARG A 56 -49.10 -6.53 7.85
N ASN A 57 -49.63 -7.30 8.81
CA ASN A 57 -48.83 -7.84 9.90
C ASN A 57 -47.74 -8.79 9.39
N LEU A 58 -48.05 -9.64 8.40
CA LEU A 58 -47.06 -10.53 7.79
C LEU A 58 -45.95 -9.74 7.07
N LYS A 59 -46.28 -8.66 6.35
CA LYS A 59 -45.28 -7.77 5.75
C LYS A 59 -44.40 -7.10 6.81
N GLU A 60 -45.01 -6.65 7.90
CA GLU A 60 -44.29 -6.04 9.03
C GLU A 60 -43.33 -7.05 9.68
N GLN A 61 -43.77 -8.28 9.94
CA GLN A 61 -42.92 -9.35 10.45
C GLN A 61 -41.77 -9.70 9.49
N GLN A 62 -42.04 -9.79 8.19
CA GLN A 62 -40.99 -10.01 7.19
C GLN A 62 -39.97 -8.87 7.18
N SER A 63 -40.43 -7.63 7.30
CA SER A 63 -39.54 -6.47 7.38
C SER A 63 -38.68 -6.50 8.65
N MET A 64 -39.24 -6.93 9.79
CA MET A 64 -38.53 -7.08 11.05
C MET A 64 -37.46 -8.17 10.96
N ILE A 65 -37.77 -9.31 10.35
CA ILE A 65 -36.79 -10.39 10.13
C ILE A 65 -35.65 -9.90 9.23
N ALA A 66 -35.96 -9.17 8.15
CA ALA A 66 -34.93 -8.60 7.28
C ALA A 66 -34.03 -7.60 8.02
N LEU A 67 -34.60 -6.80 8.93
CA LEU A 67 -33.83 -5.89 9.76
C LEU A 67 -32.88 -6.63 10.71
N VAL A 68 -33.35 -7.68 11.39
CA VAL A 68 -32.51 -8.49 12.28
C VAL A 68 -31.35 -9.11 11.51
N LEU A 69 -31.61 -9.68 10.33
CA LEU A 69 -30.57 -10.26 9.47
C LEU A 69 -29.55 -9.20 9.03
N ALA A 70 -30.00 -7.98 8.72
CA ALA A 70 -29.10 -6.87 8.38
C ALA A 70 -28.23 -6.46 9.57
N VAL A 71 -28.79 -6.44 10.79
CA VAL A 71 -28.04 -6.13 12.02
C VAL A 71 -27.01 -7.22 12.33
N ASP A 72 -27.37 -8.50 12.18
CA ASP A 72 -26.46 -9.62 12.39
C ASP A 72 -25.27 -9.55 11.42
N ASN A 73 -25.53 -9.25 10.14
CA ASN A 73 -24.50 -9.06 9.14
C ASN A 73 -23.56 -7.88 9.48
N LEU A 74 -24.12 -6.73 9.90
CA LEU A 74 -23.33 -5.59 10.34
C LEU A 74 -22.47 -5.93 11.57
N SER A 75 -23.02 -6.70 12.51
CA SER A 75 -22.30 -7.16 13.70
C SER A 75 -21.10 -8.04 13.33
N GLU A 76 -21.29 -8.98 12.42
CA GLU A 76 -20.22 -9.84 11.92
C GLU A 76 -19.14 -9.04 11.19
N MET A 77 -19.54 -8.09 10.34
CA MET A 77 -18.61 -7.18 9.67
C MET A 77 -17.78 -6.36 10.65
N ILE A 78 -18.40 -5.80 11.70
CA ILE A 78 -17.69 -5.03 12.74
C ILE A 78 -16.72 -5.94 13.50
N SER A 79 -17.18 -7.13 13.89
CA SER A 79 -16.35 -8.12 14.60
C SER A 79 -15.13 -8.54 13.78
N SER A 80 -15.29 -8.72 12.46
CA SER A 80 -14.18 -9.09 11.57
C SER A 80 -13.06 -8.05 11.53
N LYS A 81 -13.41 -6.75 11.65
CA LYS A 81 -12.48 -5.62 11.63
C LYS A 81 -11.91 -5.27 13.00
N GLN A 82 -12.50 -5.78 14.08
CA GLN A 82 -12.05 -5.50 15.45
C GLN A 82 -10.58 -5.88 15.67
N ARG A 83 -10.13 -7.00 15.08
CA ARG A 83 -8.73 -7.44 15.16
C ARG A 83 -7.77 -6.44 14.51
N ASP A 84 -8.16 -5.85 13.39
CA ASP A 84 -7.34 -4.88 12.67
C ASP A 84 -7.18 -3.59 13.47
N VAL A 85 -8.25 -3.15 14.15
CA VAL A 85 -8.22 -1.99 15.04
C VAL A 85 -7.29 -2.24 16.23
N GLU A 86 -7.35 -3.42 16.85
CA GLU A 86 -6.43 -3.79 17.93
C GLU A 86 -4.98 -3.88 17.47
N LEU A 87 -4.74 -4.43 16.28
CA LEU A 87 -3.41 -4.50 15.68
C LEU A 87 -2.85 -3.10 15.42
N LEU A 88 -3.68 -2.20 14.89
CA LEU A 88 -3.31 -0.81 14.66
C LEU A 88 -2.98 -0.10 15.98
N GLY A 89 -3.76 -0.31 17.03
CA GLY A 89 -3.46 0.22 18.37
C GLY A 89 -2.09 -0.24 18.89
N ARG A 90 -1.78 -1.52 18.78
CA ARG A 90 -0.45 -2.05 19.18
C ARG A 90 0.68 -1.49 18.33
N LEU A 91 0.46 -1.27 17.04
CA LEU A 91 1.46 -0.67 16.16
C LEU A 91 1.74 0.78 16.54
N ILE A 92 0.69 1.55 16.88
CA ILE A 92 0.83 2.93 17.37
C ILE A 92 1.65 2.93 18.66
N ASP A 93 1.33 2.07 19.62
CA ASP A 93 2.10 1.95 20.87
C ASP A 93 3.58 1.60 20.61
N GLN A 94 3.86 0.74 19.63
CA GLN A 94 5.24 0.40 19.25
C GLN A 94 5.96 1.59 18.62
N VAL A 95 5.30 2.34 17.73
CA VAL A 95 5.87 3.54 17.11
C VAL A 95 6.13 4.62 18.17
N ASP A 96 5.23 4.80 19.13
CA ASP A 96 5.41 5.76 20.22
C ASP A 96 6.58 5.37 21.14
N ARG A 97 6.72 4.09 21.46
CA ARG A 97 7.88 3.57 22.21
C ARG A 97 9.18 3.81 21.46
N LEU A 98 9.23 3.46 20.17
CA LEU A 98 10.40 3.70 19.32
C LEU A 98 10.73 5.19 19.20
N SER A 99 9.71 6.04 19.07
CA SER A 99 9.87 7.50 19.03
C SER A 99 10.53 8.02 20.32
N LYS A 100 10.10 7.49 21.48
CA LYS A 100 10.71 7.82 22.77
C LYS A 100 12.15 7.32 22.87
N GLU A 101 12.42 6.07 22.49
CA GLU A 101 13.78 5.51 22.47
C GLU A 101 14.72 6.29 21.56
N VAL A 102 14.25 6.70 20.37
CA VAL A 102 15.03 7.54 19.44
C VAL A 102 15.28 8.92 20.04
N SER A 103 14.30 9.52 20.70
CA SER A 103 14.47 10.79 21.41
C SER A 103 15.48 10.67 22.56
N ASP A 104 15.43 9.57 23.32
CA ASP A 104 16.35 9.29 24.41
C ASP A 104 17.76 9.01 23.89
N MET A 105 17.92 8.27 22.80
CA MET A 105 19.23 8.11 22.14
C MET A 105 19.78 9.43 21.63
N LYS A 106 18.93 10.29 21.05
CA LYS A 106 19.32 11.64 20.60
C LYS A 106 19.74 12.51 21.79
N SER A 107 19.02 12.44 22.91
CA SER A 107 19.35 13.20 24.12
C SER A 107 20.66 12.71 24.74
N GLN A 108 20.89 11.39 24.81
CA GLN A 108 22.14 10.79 25.26
C GLN A 108 23.31 11.16 24.35
N LEU A 109 23.12 11.15 23.03
CA LEU A 109 24.15 11.57 22.08
C LEU A 109 24.53 13.04 22.28
N LYS A 110 23.52 13.92 22.44
CA LYS A 110 23.73 15.34 22.71
C LYS A 110 24.41 15.57 24.07
N ALA A 111 24.04 14.81 25.10
CA ALA A 111 24.67 14.89 26.43
C ALA A 111 26.13 14.42 26.40
N ARG A 112 26.45 13.39 25.61
CA ARG A 112 27.83 12.93 25.37
C ARG A 112 28.65 13.94 24.56
N GLN A 113 28.04 14.62 23.59
CA GLN A 113 28.70 15.71 22.86
C GLN A 113 28.89 16.98 23.70
N GLY A 114 27.97 17.28 24.63
CA GLY A 114 28.05 18.46 25.49
C GLY A 114 29.06 18.37 26.65
N ARG A 115 29.63 17.19 26.92
CA ARG A 115 30.60 16.97 28.02
C ARG A 115 32.04 16.76 27.56
N LEU A 116 32.33 16.79 26.26
CA LEU A 116 33.69 16.68 25.74
C LEU A 116 34.26 18.08 25.49
N PRO A 117 35.46 18.41 26.00
CA PRO A 117 36.14 19.62 25.59
C PRO A 117 36.37 19.52 24.08
N VAL A 118 36.10 20.62 23.38
CA VAL A 118 36.14 20.77 21.94
C VAL A 118 37.50 20.30 21.37
N GLN A 119 37.57 19.05 20.95
CA GLN A 119 38.43 18.66 19.83
C GLN A 119 37.56 18.69 18.60
N ALA A 120 37.82 19.67 17.74
CA ALA A 120 37.18 19.91 16.44
C ALA A 120 37.39 18.78 15.40
N SER A 121 37.68 17.54 15.81
CA SER A 121 37.91 16.39 14.92
C SER A 121 36.75 15.39 14.87
N ALA A 122 35.82 15.41 15.84
CA ALA A 122 34.78 14.37 15.93
C ALA A 122 33.61 14.57 14.94
N THR A 123 33.28 15.81 14.57
CA THR A 123 32.27 16.09 13.53
C THR A 123 32.81 15.80 12.13
N ALA A 124 34.06 16.21 11.84
CA ALA A 124 34.77 15.83 10.62
C ALA A 124 34.96 14.30 10.50
N SER A 125 35.15 13.59 11.62
CA SER A 125 35.26 12.12 11.63
C SER A 125 33.94 11.41 11.34
N ARG A 126 32.79 11.95 11.75
CA ARG A 126 31.48 11.34 11.49
C ARG A 126 31.01 11.61 10.05
N GLU A 127 31.24 12.82 9.55
CA GLU A 127 30.95 13.20 8.16
C GLU A 127 31.90 12.48 7.19
N GLY A 128 33.17 12.32 7.59
CA GLY A 128 34.14 11.44 6.95
C GLY A 128 33.63 10.01 6.84
N ARG A 129 33.10 9.41 7.92
CA ARG A 129 32.57 8.04 7.89
C ARG A 129 31.37 7.84 6.96
N ALA A 130 30.46 8.82 6.86
CA ALA A 130 29.34 8.73 5.93
C ALA A 130 29.83 8.82 4.48
N LEU A 131 30.75 9.75 4.19
CA LEU A 131 31.40 9.87 2.89
C LEU A 131 32.25 8.64 2.54
N ASP A 132 32.88 8.02 3.52
CA ASP A 132 33.67 6.79 3.36
C ASP A 132 32.79 5.64 2.88
N ASN A 133 31.60 5.47 3.47
CA ASN A 133 30.67 4.42 3.05
C ASN A 133 30.23 4.61 1.58
N HIS A 134 29.88 5.84 1.20
CA HIS A 134 29.54 6.16 -0.19
C HIS A 134 30.73 5.98 -1.14
N ALA A 135 31.94 6.30 -0.70
CA ALA A 135 33.16 6.10 -1.47
C ALA A 135 33.47 4.61 -1.66
N TRP A 136 33.29 3.78 -0.64
CA TRP A 136 33.40 2.31 -0.76
C TRP A 136 32.35 1.71 -1.70
N SER A 137 31.10 2.19 -1.65
CA SER A 137 30.08 1.78 -2.62
C SER A 137 30.45 2.17 -4.05
N LEU A 138 31.00 3.38 -4.25
CA LEU A 138 31.50 3.82 -5.55
C LEU A 138 32.68 2.97 -6.04
N ILE A 139 33.64 2.65 -5.17
CA ILE A 139 34.75 1.72 -5.48
C ILE A 139 34.20 0.36 -5.91
N GLY A 140 33.20 -0.17 -5.19
CA GLY A 140 32.54 -1.43 -5.52
C GLY A 140 31.88 -1.41 -6.91
N LEU A 141 31.11 -0.37 -7.20
CA LEU A 141 30.47 -0.19 -8.51
C LEU A 141 31.50 -0.11 -9.65
N MET A 142 32.62 0.60 -9.41
CA MET A 142 33.68 0.71 -10.40
C MET A 142 34.49 -0.58 -10.59
N LYS A 143 34.55 -1.45 -9.58
CA LYS A 143 35.10 -2.80 -9.70
C LYS A 143 34.21 -3.71 -10.54
N GLU A 144 32.90 -3.64 -10.33
CA GLU A 144 31.92 -4.42 -11.12
C GLU A 144 31.85 -3.97 -12.58
N ARG A 145 31.99 -2.66 -12.81
CA ARG A 145 31.96 -2.04 -14.13
C ARG A 145 33.15 -1.11 -14.30
N PRO A 146 34.33 -1.64 -14.67
CA PRO A 146 35.52 -0.82 -14.88
C PRO A 146 35.28 0.13 -16.06
N GLY A 147 35.58 1.40 -15.85
CA GLY A 147 35.30 2.43 -16.85
C GLY A 147 35.74 3.82 -16.41
N LYS A 148 35.53 4.78 -17.31
CA LYS A 148 35.71 6.22 -17.06
C LYS A 148 34.34 6.85 -16.87
N TYR A 149 34.11 7.42 -15.69
CA TYR A 149 32.85 8.02 -15.33
C TYR A 149 32.98 9.53 -15.17
N ALA A 150 32.09 10.28 -15.82
CA ALA A 150 31.95 11.71 -15.58
C ALA A 150 31.16 11.98 -14.30
N THR A 151 31.39 13.14 -13.66
CA THR A 151 30.57 13.57 -12.52
C THR A 151 29.08 13.56 -12.83
N SER A 152 28.66 13.92 -14.05
CA SER A 152 27.25 13.89 -14.46
C SER A 152 26.65 12.49 -14.45
N GLU A 153 27.38 11.51 -14.97
CA GLU A 153 26.93 10.10 -14.99
C GLU A 153 26.86 9.53 -13.58
N LEU A 154 27.82 9.87 -12.71
CA LEU A 154 27.81 9.47 -11.30
C LEU A 154 26.68 10.13 -10.51
N VAL A 155 26.27 11.36 -10.87
CA VAL A 155 25.10 12.02 -10.27
C VAL A 155 23.83 11.22 -10.59
N ASP A 156 23.66 10.81 -11.84
CA ASP A 156 22.49 10.05 -12.27
C ASP A 156 22.47 8.64 -11.66
N MET A 157 23.63 7.97 -11.59
CA MET A 157 23.73 6.60 -11.06
C MET A 157 23.63 6.52 -9.53
N LEU A 158 24.18 7.49 -8.80
CA LEU A 158 24.18 7.50 -7.33
C LEU A 158 22.96 8.25 -6.74
N GLY A 159 22.24 9.04 -7.56
CA GLY A 159 21.12 9.85 -7.09
C GLY A 159 21.53 10.93 -6.08
N LEU A 160 22.81 11.32 -6.07
CA LEU A 160 23.38 12.28 -5.12
C LEU A 160 23.55 13.65 -5.78
N ASN A 161 23.54 14.71 -4.97
CA ASN A 161 23.81 16.06 -5.46
C ASN A 161 25.24 16.17 -6.03
N LYS A 162 25.44 17.00 -7.06
CA LYS A 162 26.72 17.17 -7.77
C LYS A 162 27.90 17.47 -6.85
N THR A 163 27.70 18.31 -5.84
CA THR A 163 28.73 18.64 -4.85
C THR A 163 29.12 17.44 -3.99
N THR A 164 28.14 16.66 -3.54
CA THR A 164 28.36 15.43 -2.77
C THR A 164 29.08 14.37 -3.59
N VAL A 165 28.71 14.21 -4.87
CA VAL A 165 29.40 13.29 -5.79
C VAL A 165 30.87 13.70 -5.94
N ILE A 166 31.18 14.98 -6.08
CA ILE A 166 32.59 15.44 -6.15
C ILE A 166 33.34 15.10 -4.86
N SER A 167 32.73 15.29 -3.69
CA SER A 167 33.34 14.91 -2.41
C SER A 167 33.58 13.41 -2.32
N VAL A 168 32.62 12.59 -2.76
CA VAL A 168 32.73 11.12 -2.79
C VAL A 168 33.80 10.66 -3.80
N MET A 169 33.89 11.28 -4.98
CA MET A 169 34.93 10.99 -5.99
C MET A 169 36.33 11.28 -5.45
N LYS A 170 36.53 12.43 -4.79
CA LYS A 170 37.81 12.78 -4.15
C LYS A 170 38.14 11.79 -3.05
N ARG A 171 37.15 11.44 -2.22
CA ARG A 171 37.34 10.50 -1.11
C ARG A 171 37.64 9.07 -1.58
N ALA A 172 37.00 8.61 -2.66
CA ALA A 172 37.30 7.32 -3.27
C ALA A 172 38.73 7.26 -3.82
N ALA A 173 39.22 8.35 -4.43
CA ALA A 173 40.60 8.45 -4.90
C ALA A 173 41.62 8.49 -3.74
N GLU A 174 41.24 9.00 -2.57
CA GLU A 174 42.06 8.95 -1.36
C GLU A 174 42.08 7.54 -0.71
N LEU A 175 40.97 6.81 -0.77
CA LEU A 175 40.83 5.47 -0.19
C LEU A 175 41.49 4.38 -1.04
N ASP A 176 41.40 4.48 -2.37
CA ASP A 176 41.97 3.50 -3.30
C ASP A 176 42.84 4.18 -4.37
N VAL A 177 43.99 4.70 -3.94
CA VAL A 177 44.96 5.42 -4.79
C VAL A 177 45.52 4.55 -5.93
N ARG A 178 45.49 3.23 -5.77
CA ARG A 178 46.08 2.28 -6.74
C ARG A 178 45.18 2.13 -7.96
N HIS A 179 43.89 1.94 -7.73
CA HIS A 179 42.94 1.62 -8.79
C HIS A 179 42.17 2.84 -9.28
N ILE A 180 41.94 3.84 -8.43
CA ILE A 180 41.10 4.99 -8.76
C ILE A 180 41.94 6.22 -9.03
N LYS A 181 41.82 6.75 -10.26
CA LYS A 181 42.44 8.02 -10.66
C LYS A 181 41.38 9.08 -10.92
N LEU A 182 41.51 10.21 -10.24
CA LEU A 182 40.72 11.40 -10.49
C LEU A 182 41.44 12.30 -11.50
N THR A 183 40.79 12.57 -12.63
CA THR A 183 41.36 13.37 -13.72
C THR A 183 40.46 14.57 -14.01
N HIS A 184 41.08 15.66 -14.47
CA HIS A 184 40.37 16.86 -14.94
C HIS A 184 40.47 16.90 -16.46
N GLY A 185 39.34 16.70 -17.14
CA GLY A 185 39.23 16.80 -18.59
C GLY A 185 39.17 18.24 -19.10
N LYS A 186 39.02 18.39 -20.41
CA LYS A 186 38.80 19.70 -21.07
C LYS A 186 37.61 20.43 -20.41
N ARG A 187 37.75 21.73 -20.13
CA ARG A 187 36.79 22.59 -19.40
C ARG A 187 36.60 22.27 -17.90
N LYS A 188 37.62 21.76 -17.20
CA LYS A 188 37.58 21.44 -15.75
C LYS A 188 36.51 20.40 -15.38
N LYS A 189 36.13 19.53 -16.32
CA LYS A 189 35.20 18.42 -16.05
C LYS A 189 35.92 17.33 -15.27
N LEU A 190 35.43 16.99 -14.09
CA LEU A 190 35.99 15.90 -13.27
C LEU A 190 35.56 14.54 -13.83
N THR A 191 36.53 13.64 -13.98
CA THR A 191 36.33 12.26 -14.43
C THR A 191 37.05 11.30 -13.49
N LEU A 192 36.38 10.20 -13.13
CA LEU A 192 36.92 9.14 -12.28
C LEU A 192 37.14 7.89 -13.14
N SER A 193 38.35 7.33 -13.10
CA SER A 193 38.69 6.12 -13.85
C SER A 193 39.17 5.02 -12.91
N TYR A 194 38.70 3.79 -13.16
CA TYR A 194 39.15 2.59 -12.45
C TYR A 194 40.11 1.79 -13.32
N THR A 195 41.29 1.48 -12.79
CA THR A 195 42.29 0.60 -13.41
C THR A 195 42.31 -0.70 -12.61
N PRO A 196 41.95 -1.86 -13.19
CA PRO A 196 42.05 -3.13 -12.48
C PRO A 196 43.52 -3.45 -12.17
N ASP A 197 43.78 -4.14 -11.05
CA ASP A 197 45.11 -4.69 -10.75
C ASP A 197 45.44 -5.74 -11.84
N GLU A 198 46.37 -5.41 -12.73
CA GLU A 198 46.94 -6.38 -13.65
C GLU A 198 48.07 -7.14 -12.95
N GLU A 199 47.82 -8.40 -12.62
CA GLU A 199 48.77 -9.45 -12.97
C GLU A 199 48.17 -10.29 -14.11
N GLN A 200 48.79 -10.20 -15.28
CA GLN A 200 48.71 -11.09 -16.45
C GLN A 200 47.41 -11.11 -17.28
N SER A 201 47.37 -10.30 -18.34
CA SER A 201 47.48 -10.85 -19.71
C SER A 201 47.60 -9.74 -20.77
N SER A 202 48.70 -9.84 -21.51
CA SER A 202 48.97 -9.18 -22.79
C SER A 202 47.81 -9.26 -23.77
N SER A 203 47.43 -8.14 -24.41
CA SER A 203 47.57 -7.92 -25.86
C SER A 203 46.79 -6.68 -26.36
N ALA A 204 47.54 -5.84 -27.08
CA ALA A 204 47.18 -5.10 -28.29
C ALA A 204 45.90 -4.24 -28.36
N ASP A 205 46.17 -2.92 -28.38
CA ASP A 205 45.89 -2.01 -29.49
C ASP A 205 44.44 -1.63 -29.86
N SER A 206 44.14 -0.33 -29.70
CA SER A 206 43.28 0.53 -30.55
C SER A 206 42.84 1.76 -29.71
N GLY A 207 43.16 3.01 -30.00
CA GLY A 207 43.98 3.62 -31.04
C GLY A 207 44.19 5.10 -30.64
N SER A 208 45.43 5.58 -30.78
CA SER A 208 45.76 7.00 -30.70
C SER A 208 46.36 7.37 -32.05
N GLU A 209 45.53 7.92 -32.94
CA GLU A 209 45.99 8.59 -34.16
C GLU A 209 46.85 9.80 -33.77
N ILE A 210 48.16 9.59 -33.66
CA ILE A 210 49.16 10.64 -33.84
C ILE A 210 49.75 10.40 -35.24
N SER A 211 49.56 11.40 -36.08
CA SER A 211 49.80 11.37 -37.53
C SER A 211 51.26 11.09 -37.86
N GLU A 212 51.53 10.30 -38.91
CA GLU A 212 52.87 9.99 -39.42
C GLU A 212 53.72 11.25 -39.72
N GLN A 213 53.06 12.40 -39.95
CA GLN A 213 53.72 13.70 -40.07
C GLN A 213 54.50 14.12 -38.82
N ASP A 214 54.00 13.80 -37.62
CA ASP A 214 54.69 14.16 -36.38
C ASP A 214 55.91 13.26 -36.14
N ARG A 215 55.86 12.00 -36.58
CA ARG A 215 57.01 11.08 -36.54
C ARG A 215 58.13 11.54 -37.48
N MET A 216 57.81 11.89 -38.73
CA MET A 216 58.82 12.40 -39.67
C MET A 216 59.45 13.70 -39.18
N LYS A 217 58.68 14.59 -38.54
CA LYS A 217 59.21 15.84 -37.97
C LYS A 217 60.18 15.60 -36.80
N LEU A 218 59.91 14.59 -35.98
CA LEU A 218 60.79 14.17 -34.87
C LEU A 218 62.06 13.49 -35.37
N GLU A 219 62.00 12.72 -36.46
CA GLU A 219 63.15 12.05 -37.06
C GLU A 219 64.10 13.03 -37.77
N LEU A 220 63.55 14.06 -38.45
CA LEU A 220 64.34 15.13 -39.08
C LEU A 220 65.07 16.04 -38.07
N MET A 221 64.51 16.25 -36.87
CA MET A 221 65.16 17.01 -35.80
C MET A 221 66.29 16.23 -35.11
N ALA A 222 66.33 14.91 -35.25
CA ALA A 222 67.36 14.07 -34.63
C ALA A 222 68.62 13.93 -35.51
N MET A 223 68.61 14.42 -36.75
CA MET A 223 69.71 14.30 -37.72
C MET A 223 70.46 15.61 -38.03
N THR A 224 70.20 16.69 -37.29
CA THR A 224 70.92 17.98 -37.35
C THR A 224 71.61 18.28 -36.03
#